data_AF-A0A8T7ES47-F1
#
_entry.id   AF-A0A8T7ES47-F1
#
_cell.length_a   1.000
_cell.length_b   1.000
_cell.length_c   1.000
_cell.angle_alpha   90.00
_cell.angle_beta   90.00
_cell.angle_gamma   90.00
#
_symmetry.space_group_name_H-M   'P 1'
#
loop_
_entity.id
_entity.type
_entity.pdbx_description
1 polymer ?
#
loop_
_entity_poly.entity_id
_entity_poly.type
_entity_poly.pdbx_seq_one_letter_code
_entity_poly.pdbx_strand_id
1 'polypeptide(L)'
;MLTGVGVLATAELAGERMFVAYDNRDQEDEHSCFSDNTHRDIITNFMGIANVYTGSYTRLDGSVVSGTGIADVIEAVDPALNADILALLEEADTLTQEIYVPFDQAIVLSDQRPIVLDTVFVLQDLGDLFAQAGSELGLTINTALPE
;
A
#
# COMPACT_ATOMS: atom_id res chain seq x y z
N MET A 1 -14.08 -4.75 -4.24
CA MET A 1 -12.70 -4.36 -4.64
C MET A 1 -12.13 -3.36 -3.67
N LEU A 2 -12.80 -2.23 -3.39
CA LEU A 2 -12.38 -1.24 -2.37
C LEU A 2 -12.03 -1.85 -1.00
N THR A 3 -12.87 -2.74 -0.45
CA THR A 3 -12.53 -3.45 0.81
C THR A 3 -11.21 -4.23 0.72
N GLY A 4 -10.97 -4.90 -0.41
CA GLY A 4 -9.75 -5.70 -0.58
C GLY A 4 -8.50 -4.84 -0.66
N VAL A 5 -8.53 -3.74 -1.42
CA VAL A 5 -7.38 -2.82 -1.50
C VAL A 5 -7.17 -2.02 -0.22
N GLY A 6 -8.25 -1.64 0.49
CA GLY A 6 -8.16 -0.97 1.78
C GLY A 6 -7.59 -1.87 2.89
N VAL A 7 -8.09 -3.10 3.02
CA VAL A 7 -7.54 -4.07 3.98
C VAL A 7 -6.10 -4.43 3.62
N LEU A 8 -5.78 -4.61 2.34
CA LEU A 8 -4.42 -4.89 1.91
C LEU A 8 -3.48 -3.72 2.24
N ALA A 9 -3.90 -2.48 2.05
CA ALA A 9 -3.08 -1.30 2.37
C ALA A 9 -2.83 -1.17 3.88
N THR A 10 -3.90 -1.12 4.68
CA THR A 10 -3.83 -0.77 6.11
C THR A 10 -3.48 -1.98 6.98
N ALA A 11 -4.39 -2.95 7.05
CA ALA A 11 -4.30 -4.05 8.00
C ALA A 11 -3.14 -5.00 7.65
N GLU A 12 -3.06 -5.40 6.38
CA GLU A 12 -2.10 -6.41 5.96
C GLU A 12 -0.72 -5.81 5.67
N LEU A 13 -0.58 -4.93 4.67
CA LEU A 13 0.73 -4.46 4.23
C LEU A 13 1.37 -3.53 5.26
N ALA A 14 0.67 -2.47 5.68
CA ALA A 14 1.21 -1.54 6.67
C ALA A 14 1.33 -2.17 8.07
N GLY A 15 0.28 -2.84 8.53
CA GLY A 15 0.24 -3.48 9.85
C GLY A 15 1.10 -4.73 9.92
N GLU A 16 0.58 -5.85 9.40
CA GLU A 16 1.16 -7.18 9.60
C GLU A 16 2.50 -7.39 8.87
N ARG A 17 2.69 -6.84 7.66
CA ARG A 17 3.92 -7.09 6.87
C ARG A 17 5.05 -6.10 7.10
N MET A 18 4.76 -4.92 7.65
CA MET A 18 5.76 -3.86 7.84
C MET A 18 5.89 -3.45 9.31
N PHE A 19 4.80 -3.05 9.96
CA PHE A 19 4.85 -2.48 11.30
C PHE A 19 5.24 -3.49 12.37
N VAL A 20 4.77 -4.74 12.30
CA VAL A 20 5.12 -5.79 13.27
C VAL A 20 6.64 -5.99 13.33
N ALA A 21 7.28 -6.26 12.19
CA ALA A 21 8.73 -6.41 12.12
C ALA A 21 9.48 -5.12 12.52
N TYR A 22 8.96 -3.95 12.12
CA TYR A 22 9.51 -2.65 12.48
C TYR A 22 9.53 -2.40 14.00
N ASP A 23 8.44 -2.74 14.70
CA ASP A 23 8.27 -2.51 16.13
C ASP A 23 9.12 -3.48 16.94
N ASN A 24 9.06 -4.78 16.60
CA ASN A 24 9.84 -5.83 17.25
C ASN A 24 11.33 -5.75 16.93
N ARG A 25 11.70 -5.14 15.80
CA ARG A 25 13.07 -5.09 15.27
C ARG A 25 13.64 -6.49 15.03
N ASP A 26 12.77 -7.41 14.64
CA ASP A 26 13.11 -8.81 14.47
C ASP A 26 13.06 -9.19 12.99
N GLN A 27 14.14 -9.78 12.51
CA GLN A 27 14.20 -10.34 11.16
C GLN A 27 13.22 -11.52 11.03
N GLU A 28 12.98 -12.29 12.09
CA GLU A 28 12.08 -13.45 12.00
C GLU A 28 10.61 -13.06 11.77
N ASP A 29 10.26 -11.79 12.03
CA ASP A 29 8.92 -11.25 11.81
C ASP A 29 8.73 -10.65 10.40
N GLU A 30 9.78 -10.52 9.60
CA GLU A 30 9.63 -10.04 8.22
C GLU A 30 9.04 -11.12 7.29
N HIS A 31 8.18 -10.71 6.36
CA HIS A 31 7.38 -11.62 5.54
C HIS A 31 8.19 -12.67 4.75
N SER A 32 9.35 -12.29 4.22
CA SER A 32 10.22 -13.15 3.39
C SER A 32 11.61 -13.32 4.00
N CYS A 33 11.68 -13.48 5.32
CA CYS A 33 12.90 -13.47 6.16
C CYS A 33 14.03 -14.40 5.70
N PHE A 34 13.71 -15.57 5.14
CA PHE A 34 14.73 -16.52 4.69
C PHE A 34 15.38 -16.16 3.34
N SER A 35 14.82 -15.20 2.60
CA SER A 35 15.18 -14.92 1.21
C SER A 35 15.59 -13.47 0.95
N ASP A 36 15.60 -12.62 1.97
CA ASP A 36 15.84 -11.18 1.91
C ASP A 36 14.96 -10.45 0.87
N ASN A 37 13.76 -10.99 0.59
CA ASN A 37 12.89 -10.53 -0.49
C ASN A 37 11.78 -9.56 -0.04
N THR A 38 11.67 -9.26 1.26
CA THR A 38 10.58 -8.46 1.84
C THR A 38 10.40 -7.10 1.14
N HIS A 39 11.48 -6.41 0.78
CA HIS A 39 11.44 -5.16 0.04
C HIS A 39 10.67 -5.28 -1.30
N ARG A 40 10.86 -6.39 -2.04
CA ARG A 40 10.15 -6.63 -3.31
C ARG A 40 8.70 -7.04 -3.05
N ASP A 41 8.44 -7.78 -1.99
CA ASP A 41 7.07 -8.13 -1.59
C ASP A 41 6.28 -6.85 -1.29
N ILE A 42 6.86 -5.90 -0.55
CA ILE A 42 6.21 -4.61 -0.24
C ILE A 42 5.88 -3.86 -1.52
N ILE A 43 6.87 -3.67 -2.40
CA ILE A 43 6.68 -2.96 -3.68
C ILE A 43 5.58 -3.64 -4.51
N THR A 44 5.62 -4.97 -4.66
CA THR A 44 4.66 -5.68 -5.52
C THR A 44 3.25 -5.78 -4.93
N ASN A 45 3.10 -5.84 -3.61
CA ASN A 45 1.80 -5.72 -2.95
C ASN A 45 1.20 -4.32 -3.17
N PHE A 46 2.01 -3.28 -2.99
CA PHE A 46 1.60 -1.90 -3.28
C PHE A 46 1.22 -1.71 -4.76
N MET A 47 2.03 -2.22 -5.70
CA MET A 47 1.68 -2.20 -7.14
C MET A 47 0.32 -2.86 -7.40
N GLY A 48 0.00 -3.95 -6.69
CA GLY A 48 -1.31 -4.58 -6.77
C GLY A 48 -2.46 -3.66 -6.36
N ILE A 49 -2.28 -2.90 -5.27
CA ILE A 49 -3.23 -1.88 -4.80
C ILE A 49 -3.43 -0.81 -5.89
N ALA A 50 -2.34 -0.23 -6.38
CA ALA A 50 -2.36 0.83 -7.40
C ALA A 50 -3.01 0.37 -8.70
N ASN A 51 -2.68 -0.84 -9.18
CA ASN A 51 -3.25 -1.40 -10.41
C ASN A 51 -4.76 -1.61 -10.29
N VAL A 52 -5.24 -2.08 -9.14
CA VAL A 52 -6.67 -2.30 -8.90
C VAL A 52 -7.42 -0.97 -8.81
N TYR A 53 -6.84 0.05 -8.17
CA TYR A 53 -7.45 1.36 -8.07
C TYR A 53 -7.55 2.05 -9.44
N THR A 54 -6.45 2.09 -10.17
CA THR A 54 -6.35 2.78 -11.48
C THR A 54 -6.96 1.99 -12.64
N GLY A 55 -7.20 0.69 -12.47
CA GLY A 55 -7.72 -0.16 -13.55
C GLY A 55 -6.70 -0.41 -14.67
N SER A 56 -5.41 -0.22 -14.41
CA SER A 56 -4.35 -0.43 -15.40
C SER A 56 -3.14 -1.14 -14.81
N TYR A 57 -2.49 -1.98 -15.61
CA TYR A 57 -1.18 -2.55 -15.27
C TYR A 57 -0.35 -2.84 -16.52
N THR A 58 0.97 -2.81 -16.36
CA THR A 58 1.93 -3.13 -17.42
C THR A 58 2.36 -4.59 -17.31
N ARG A 59 2.23 -5.34 -18.41
CA ARG A 59 2.71 -6.73 -18.50
C ARG A 59 4.23 -6.80 -18.62
N LEU A 60 4.79 -8.00 -18.42
CA LEU A 60 6.23 -8.27 -18.57
C LEU A 60 6.78 -7.96 -19.97
N ASP A 61 5.94 -8.02 -21.01
CA ASP A 61 6.31 -7.68 -22.38
C ASP A 61 6.20 -6.18 -22.70
N GLY A 62 5.87 -5.35 -21.69
CA GLY A 62 5.65 -3.92 -21.82
C GLY A 62 4.27 -3.53 -22.35
N SER A 63 3.41 -4.48 -22.72
CA SER A 63 2.03 -4.17 -23.12
C SER A 63 1.21 -3.72 -21.92
N VAL A 64 0.41 -2.67 -22.09
CA VAL A 64 -0.48 -2.16 -21.06
C VAL A 64 -1.86 -2.80 -21.20
N VAL A 65 -2.39 -3.28 -20.08
CA VAL A 65 -3.81 -3.58 -19.92
C VAL A 65 -4.44 -2.42 -19.19
N SER A 66 -5.52 -1.88 -19.73
CA SER A 66 -6.27 -0.81 -19.09
C SER A 66 -7.76 -0.95 -19.39
N GLY A 67 -8.57 -0.43 -18.48
CA GLY A 67 -10.02 -0.33 -18.57
C GLY A 67 -10.54 0.58 -17.46
N THR A 68 -11.86 0.59 -17.25
CA THR A 68 -12.46 1.35 -16.16
C THR A 68 -11.96 0.84 -14.81
N GLY A 69 -11.31 1.71 -14.05
CA GLY A 69 -10.83 1.48 -12.69
C GLY A 69 -11.80 2.01 -11.63
N ILE A 70 -11.42 1.83 -10.36
CA ILE A 70 -12.11 2.47 -9.23
C ILE A 70 -11.93 3.99 -9.30
N ALA A 71 -10.75 4.46 -9.71
CA ALA A 71 -10.44 5.87 -9.90
C ALA A 71 -11.46 6.59 -10.78
N ASP A 72 -11.88 5.98 -11.91
CA ASP A 72 -12.88 6.58 -12.81
C ASP A 72 -14.26 6.74 -12.14
N VAL A 73 -14.61 5.81 -11.24
CA VAL A 73 -15.87 5.85 -10.51
C VAL A 73 -15.82 6.94 -9.43
N ILE A 74 -14.70 7.05 -8.70
CA ILE A 74 -14.52 8.08 -7.68
C ILE A 74 -14.43 9.46 -8.34
N GLU A 75 -13.72 9.60 -9.46
CA GLU A 75 -13.67 10.85 -10.24
C GLU A 75 -15.07 11.36 -10.63
N ALA A 76 -15.99 10.44 -10.98
CA ALA A 76 -17.36 10.83 -11.33
C ALA A 76 -18.21 11.30 -10.14
N VAL A 77 -17.82 10.96 -8.91
CA VAL A 77 -18.57 11.23 -7.67
C VAL A 77 -17.92 12.35 -6.86
N ASP A 78 -16.61 12.23 -6.62
CA ASP A 78 -15.77 13.17 -5.89
C ASP A 78 -14.36 13.27 -6.53
N PRO A 79 -14.16 14.21 -7.48
CA PRO A 79 -12.87 14.45 -8.11
C PRO A 79 -11.75 14.84 -7.15
N ALA A 80 -12.08 15.53 -6.06
CA ALA A 80 -11.08 15.98 -5.09
C ALA A 80 -10.52 14.78 -4.32
N LEU A 81 -11.40 13.90 -3.84
CA LEU A 81 -11.01 12.65 -3.20
C LEU A 81 -10.19 11.76 -4.14
N ASN A 82 -10.57 11.66 -5.41
CA ASN A 82 -9.77 10.89 -6.37
C ASN A 82 -8.35 11.46 -6.53
N ALA A 83 -8.23 12.79 -6.61
CA ALA A 83 -6.92 13.45 -6.69
C ALA A 83 -6.07 13.19 -5.45
N ASP A 84 -6.65 13.23 -4.25
CA ASP A 84 -5.96 12.94 -2.99
C ASP A 84 -5.48 11.48 -2.94
N ILE A 85 -6.30 10.52 -3.37
CA ILE A 85 -5.90 9.11 -3.44
C ILE A 85 -4.76 8.91 -4.43
N LEU A 86 -4.83 9.54 -5.61
CA LEU A 86 -3.76 9.42 -6.62
C LEU A 86 -2.44 10.02 -6.12
N ALA A 87 -2.49 11.11 -5.36
CA ALA A 87 -1.31 11.70 -4.75
C ALA A 87 -0.68 10.76 -3.70
N LEU A 88 -1.48 10.16 -2.82
CA LEU A 88 -0.98 9.18 -1.84
C LEU A 88 -0.44 7.90 -2.50
N LEU A 89 -1.02 7.47 -3.63
CA LEU A 89 -0.44 6.37 -4.42
C LEU A 89 0.96 6.74 -4.95
N GLU A 90 1.16 7.95 -5.48
CA GLU A 90 2.49 8.37 -5.95
C GLU A 90 3.52 8.47 -4.82
N GLU A 91 3.09 8.99 -3.65
CA GLU A 91 3.93 9.08 -2.46
C GLU A 91 4.32 7.70 -1.92
N ALA A 92 3.34 6.78 -1.81
CA ALA A 92 3.57 5.41 -1.40
C ALA A 92 4.47 4.64 -2.39
N ASP A 93 4.30 4.84 -3.70
CA ASP A 93 5.18 4.25 -4.72
C ASP A 93 6.64 4.68 -4.52
N THR A 94 6.85 5.96 -4.23
CA THR A 94 8.18 6.51 -3.95
C THR A 94 8.76 5.91 -2.67
N LEU A 95 8.02 5.98 -1.57
CA LEU A 95 8.49 5.50 -0.26
C LEU A 95 8.77 3.99 -0.25
N THR A 96 7.95 3.17 -0.90
CA THR A 96 8.19 1.73 -0.99
C THR A 96 9.48 1.39 -1.74
N GLN A 97 9.88 2.21 -2.72
CA GLN A 97 11.13 2.04 -3.47
C GLN A 97 12.36 2.56 -2.72
N GLU A 98 12.19 3.49 -1.78
CA GLU A 98 13.29 4.06 -0.98
C GLU A 98 13.66 3.20 0.24
N ILE A 99 12.84 2.21 0.59
CA ILE A 99 13.13 1.28 1.68
C ILE A 99 14.49 0.62 1.46
N TYR A 100 15.35 0.71 2.48
CA TYR A 100 16.69 0.12 2.46
C TYR A 100 16.63 -1.40 2.24
N VAL A 101 17.62 -1.92 1.49
CA VAL A 101 17.73 -3.34 1.17
C VAL A 101 19.03 -3.90 1.75
N PRO A 102 18.98 -4.99 2.53
CA PRO A 102 17.80 -5.79 2.89
C PRO A 102 16.90 -5.14 3.96
N PHE A 103 15.62 -5.58 4.04
CA PHE A 103 14.59 -4.94 4.86
C PHE A 103 14.86 -5.10 6.37
N ASP A 104 15.46 -6.21 6.80
CA ASP A 104 15.98 -6.41 8.15
C ASP A 104 16.91 -5.26 8.60
N GLN A 105 17.74 -4.73 7.71
CA GLN A 105 18.58 -3.57 7.98
C GLN A 105 17.76 -2.27 8.02
N ALA A 106 16.73 -2.14 7.20
CA ALA A 106 15.82 -1.00 7.20
C ALA A 106 15.11 -0.83 8.56
N ILE A 107 14.81 -1.94 9.24
CA ILE A 107 14.15 -1.93 10.56
C ILE A 107 15.12 -1.80 11.75
N VAL A 108 16.45 -1.88 11.58
CA VAL A 108 17.40 -1.72 12.72
C VAL A 108 18.26 -0.47 12.62
N LEU A 109 18.63 -0.04 11.41
CA LEU A 109 19.49 1.13 11.20
C LEU A 109 18.72 2.43 11.50
N SER A 110 19.25 3.26 12.40
CA SER A 110 18.55 4.43 12.93
C SER A 110 18.18 5.47 11.87
N ASP A 111 18.99 5.59 10.82
CA ASP A 111 18.80 6.49 9.70
C ASP A 111 17.85 5.94 8.63
N GLN A 112 17.62 4.62 8.61
CA GLN A 112 16.75 3.95 7.64
C GLN A 112 15.33 3.70 8.18
N ARG A 113 15.20 3.46 9.49
CA ARG A 113 13.91 3.23 10.17
C ARG A 113 12.83 4.27 9.86
N PRO A 114 13.12 5.59 9.78
CA PRO A 114 12.08 6.57 9.45
C PRO A 114 11.36 6.26 8.13
N ILE A 115 12.09 5.81 7.09
CA ILE A 115 11.51 5.49 5.78
C ILE A 115 10.47 4.38 5.90
N VAL A 116 10.76 3.30 6.65
CA VAL A 116 9.80 2.21 6.87
C VAL A 116 8.54 2.71 7.56
N LEU A 117 8.68 3.58 8.56
CA LEU A 117 7.55 4.11 9.32
C LEU A 117 6.71 5.10 8.48
N ASP A 118 7.35 5.94 7.68
CA ASP A 118 6.68 6.84 6.75
C ASP A 118 5.89 6.04 5.71
N THR A 119 6.46 4.93 5.20
CA THR A 119 5.72 4.01 4.31
C THR A 119 4.53 3.34 5.01
N VAL A 120 4.66 2.98 6.29
CA VAL A 120 3.52 2.46 7.08
C VAL A 120 2.41 3.50 7.16
N PHE A 121 2.73 4.75 7.50
CA PHE A 121 1.72 5.80 7.66
C PHE A 121 1.03 6.17 6.35
N VAL A 122 1.78 6.35 5.25
CA VAL A 122 1.16 6.68 3.96
C VAL A 122 0.19 5.56 3.48
N LEU A 123 0.50 4.29 3.77
CA LEU A 123 -0.39 3.17 3.45
C LEU A 123 -1.63 3.12 4.35
N GLN A 124 -1.52 3.53 5.61
CA GLN A 124 -2.66 3.68 6.51
C GLN A 124 -3.59 4.80 6.02
N ASP A 125 -3.03 5.98 5.72
CA ASP A 125 -3.76 7.12 5.17
C ASP A 125 -4.46 6.78 3.84
N LEU A 126 -3.77 6.03 2.97
CA LEU A 126 -4.35 5.54 1.71
C LEU A 126 -5.57 4.65 1.95
N GLY A 127 -5.51 3.76 2.94
CA GLY A 127 -6.65 2.91 3.30
C GLY A 127 -7.81 3.68 3.92
N ASP A 128 -7.54 4.72 4.69
CA ASP A 128 -8.57 5.63 5.21
C ASP A 128 -9.31 6.35 4.06
N LEU A 129 -8.57 6.81 3.05
CA LEU A 129 -9.20 7.38 1.85
C LEU A 129 -10.00 6.34 1.05
N PHE A 130 -9.57 5.07 1.01
CA PHE A 130 -10.40 4.01 0.41
C PHE A 130 -11.69 3.74 1.19
N ALA A 131 -11.67 3.85 2.52
CA ALA A 131 -12.88 3.75 3.35
C ALA A 131 -13.83 4.95 3.11
N GLN A 132 -13.26 6.16 2.98
CA GLN A 132 -14.01 7.35 2.60
C GLN A 132 -14.63 7.20 1.19
N ALA A 133 -13.87 6.73 0.21
CA ALA A 133 -14.34 6.45 -1.14
C ALA A 133 -15.48 5.41 -1.14
N GLY A 134 -15.39 4.39 -0.29
CA GLY A 134 -16.51 3.47 -0.02
C GLY A 134 -17.76 4.19 0.45
N SER A 135 -17.61 5.10 1.41
CA SER A 135 -18.71 5.87 1.99
C SER A 135 -19.40 6.78 0.97
N GLU A 136 -18.64 7.46 0.10
CA GLU A 136 -19.18 8.28 -1.01
C GLU A 136 -20.01 7.44 -2.01
N LEU A 137 -19.70 6.15 -2.13
CA LEU A 137 -20.48 5.20 -2.93
C LEU A 137 -21.63 4.54 -2.18
N GLY A 138 -21.90 4.95 -0.93
CA GLY A 138 -22.92 4.36 -0.08
C GLY A 138 -22.57 2.95 0.43
N LEU A 139 -21.29 2.60 0.45
CA LEU A 139 -20.77 1.33 0.95
C LEU A 139 -20.15 1.51 2.34
N THR A 140 -20.35 0.55 3.23
CA THR A 140 -19.60 0.48 4.49
C THR A 140 -18.40 -0.43 4.31
N ILE A 141 -17.20 0.12 4.46
CA ILE A 141 -15.94 -0.59 4.33
C ILE A 141 -15.17 -0.48 5.63
N ASN A 142 -14.65 -1.60 6.13
CA ASN A 142 -13.72 -1.65 7.25
C ASN A 142 -12.34 -2.07 6.71
N THR A 143 -11.33 -1.25 6.95
CA THR A 143 -9.94 -1.47 6.55
C THR A 143 -9.04 -1.87 7.73
N ALA A 144 -9.57 -1.83 8.96
CA ALA A 144 -8.86 -2.29 10.14
C ALA A 144 -8.72 -3.82 10.15
N LEU A 145 -7.75 -4.31 10.91
CA LEU A 145 -7.60 -5.75 11.17
C LEU A 145 -8.90 -6.30 11.76
N PRO A 146 -9.42 -7.44 11.27
CA PRO A 146 -10.51 -8.13 11.94
C PRO A 146 -10.05 -8.56 13.33
N GLU A 147 -10.86 -8.27 14.35
CA GLU A 147 -10.69 -8.80 15.71
C GLU A 147 -10.75 -10.33 15.76
#